data_AF-A0A1W1DEP8-F1
#
_entry.id   AF-A0A1W1DEP8-F1
#
_cell.length_a   1.000
_cell.length_b   1.000
_cell.length_c   1.000
_cell.angle_alpha   90.00
_cell.angle_beta   90.00
_cell.angle_gamma   90.00
#
_symmetry.space_group_name_H-M   'P 1'
#
loop_
_entity.id
_entity.type
_entity.pdbx_description
1 polymer ?
#
loop_
_entity_poly.entity_id
_entity_poly.type
_entity_poly.pdbx_seq_one_letter_code
_entity_poly.pdbx_strand_id
1 'polypeptide(L)'
;MLDVPQFIKKSSQQGFNHFINDAGGSLCELDDDKVYQTLAEHTLILYIRASKVNKSALIERAQTHPKPLYYQANFLKEQLAVYLTENNLTYVAQINPDAFVGWIFPQLLAHRVPKYEAIAQKYGYTIDSEDLYQCKNANEVYELINGALD
;
A
#
# COMPACT_ATOMS: atom_id res chain seq x y z
N MET A 1 -6.88 1.85 11.94
CA MET A 1 -7.72 2.68 11.04
C MET A 1 -9.21 2.61 11.37
N LEU A 2 -9.60 2.12 12.57
CA LEU A 2 -11.00 2.15 13.03
C LEU A 2 -11.46 3.57 13.44
N ASP A 3 -10.52 4.51 13.47
CA ASP A 3 -10.65 5.93 13.77
C ASP A 3 -11.02 6.79 12.54
N VAL A 4 -10.98 6.22 11.33
CA VAL A 4 -11.37 6.92 10.09
C VAL A 4 -12.78 7.56 10.17
N PRO A 5 -13.83 6.88 10.67
CA PRO A 5 -15.16 7.50 10.82
C PRO A 5 -15.14 8.75 11.71
N GLN A 6 -14.33 8.75 12.78
CA GLN A 6 -14.18 9.91 13.65
C GLN A 6 -13.49 11.07 12.92
N PHE A 7 -12.47 10.78 12.11
CA PHE A 7 -11.78 11.80 11.31
C PHE A 7 -12.68 12.39 10.22
N ILE A 8 -13.51 11.59 9.56
CA ILE A 8 -14.52 12.07 8.60
C ILE A 8 -15.47 13.07 9.30
N LYS A 9 -16.00 12.69 10.46
CA LYS A 9 -16.88 13.57 11.25
C LYS A 9 -16.18 14.88 11.63
N LYS A 10 -14.94 14.80 12.10
CA LYS A 10 -14.15 15.99 12.47
C LYS A 10 -13.89 16.90 11.26
N SER A 11 -13.57 16.33 10.11
CA SER A 11 -13.34 17.07 8.86
C SER A 11 -14.58 17.86 8.45
N SER A 12 -15.75 17.23 8.49
CA SER A 12 -17.03 17.89 8.21
C SER A 12 -17.31 19.04 9.19
N GLN A 13 -17.05 18.84 10.49
CA GLN A 13 -17.19 19.89 11.52
C GLN A 13 -16.24 21.09 11.30
N GLN A 14 -15.13 20.88 10.59
CA GLN A 14 -14.18 21.93 10.22
C GLN A 14 -14.52 22.60 8.88
N GLY A 15 -15.64 22.22 8.24
CA GLY A 15 -16.12 22.83 7.00
C GLY A 15 -15.55 22.20 5.72
N PHE A 16 -14.90 21.04 5.79
CA PHE A 16 -14.43 20.32 4.60
C PHE A 16 -15.53 19.43 4.03
N ASN A 17 -15.73 19.51 2.71
CA ASN A 17 -16.73 18.72 1.99
C ASN A 17 -16.26 17.31 1.61
N HIS A 18 -14.94 17.10 1.53
CA HIS A 18 -14.34 15.85 1.06
C HIS A 18 -13.28 15.37 2.05
N PHE A 19 -13.10 14.05 2.11
CA PHE A 19 -12.12 13.40 2.97
C PHE A 19 -11.37 12.36 2.14
N ILE A 20 -10.04 12.42 2.16
CA ILE A 20 -9.16 11.42 1.53
C ILE A 20 -8.41 10.71 2.65
N ASN A 21 -8.60 9.40 2.71
CA ASN A 21 -7.81 8.52 3.56
C ASN A 21 -6.61 8.00 2.76
N ASP A 22 -5.47 8.70 2.80
CA ASP A 22 -4.23 8.25 2.17
C ASP A 22 -3.63 7.07 2.97
N ALA A 23 -4.19 5.88 2.74
CA ALA A 23 -3.78 4.67 3.43
C ALA A 23 -2.40 4.22 2.95
N GLY A 24 -1.46 4.07 3.88
CA GLY A 24 -0.16 3.50 3.58
C GLY A 24 -0.27 2.05 3.08
N GLY A 25 0.70 1.61 2.28
CA GLY A 25 0.70 0.27 1.69
C GLY A 25 0.70 -0.89 2.70
N SER A 26 1.03 -0.62 3.97
CA SER A 26 0.92 -1.61 5.04
C SER A 26 -0.52 -1.90 5.49
N LEU A 27 -1.53 -1.17 5.01
CA LEU A 27 -2.94 -1.46 5.32
C LEU A 27 -3.29 -2.91 5.02
N CYS A 28 -2.80 -3.44 3.89
CA CYS A 28 -3.07 -4.82 3.47
C CYS A 28 -2.45 -5.89 4.37
N GLU A 29 -1.58 -5.50 5.30
CA GLU A 29 -0.88 -6.41 6.20
C GLU A 29 -1.54 -6.53 7.57
N LEU A 30 -2.61 -5.78 7.83
CA LEU A 30 -3.30 -5.82 9.11
C LEU A 30 -4.06 -7.14 9.32
N ASP A 31 -4.42 -7.83 8.23
CA ASP A 31 -5.18 -9.09 8.22
C ASP A 31 -6.40 -9.06 9.19
N ASP A 32 -7.02 -7.89 9.35
CA ASP A 32 -8.17 -7.65 10.22
C ASP A 32 -9.38 -7.22 9.39
N ASP A 33 -10.30 -8.17 9.18
CA ASP A 33 -11.51 -7.98 8.38
C ASP A 33 -12.40 -6.84 8.91
N LYS A 34 -12.40 -6.58 10.22
CA LYS A 34 -13.18 -5.49 10.82
C LYS A 34 -12.69 -4.12 10.36
N VAL A 35 -11.37 -3.97 10.19
CA VAL A 35 -10.78 -2.73 9.68
C VAL A 35 -11.25 -2.50 8.24
N TYR A 36 -11.18 -3.51 7.38
CA TYR A 36 -11.59 -3.38 5.98
C TYR A 36 -13.09 -3.09 5.83
N GLN A 37 -13.93 -3.76 6.63
CA GLN A 37 -15.37 -3.48 6.67
C GLN A 37 -15.66 -2.05 7.10
N THR A 38 -15.03 -1.59 8.18
CA THR A 38 -15.21 -0.21 8.68
C THR A 38 -14.81 0.82 7.61
N LEU A 39 -13.72 0.56 6.88
CA LEU A 39 -13.28 1.44 5.80
C LEU A 39 -14.28 1.44 4.63
N ALA A 40 -14.77 0.27 4.21
CA ALA A 40 -15.73 0.17 3.11
C ALA A 40 -17.10 0.79 3.45
N GLU A 41 -17.52 0.72 4.71
CA GLU A 41 -18.76 1.35 5.17
C GLU A 41 -18.71 2.88 5.13
N HIS A 42 -17.53 3.47 5.27
CA HIS A 42 -17.37 4.92 5.45
C HIS A 42 -16.60 5.61 4.33
N THR A 43 -15.97 4.87 3.43
CA THR A 43 -15.12 5.37 2.35
C THR A 43 -15.24 4.51 1.10
N LEU A 44 -14.89 5.10 -0.05
CA LEU A 44 -14.64 4.33 -1.26
C LEU A 44 -13.19 3.83 -1.25
N ILE A 45 -12.99 2.51 -1.15
CA ILE A 45 -11.65 1.92 -1.20
C ILE A 45 -11.20 1.82 -2.66
N LEU A 46 -10.12 2.54 -3.01
CA LEU A 46 -9.52 2.54 -4.34
C LEU A 46 -8.11 1.96 -4.27
N TYR A 47 -7.91 0.82 -4.93
CA TYR A 47 -6.58 0.28 -5.19
C TYR A 47 -6.02 0.88 -6.48
N ILE A 48 -4.97 1.70 -6.36
CA ILE A 48 -4.23 2.24 -7.49
C ILE A 48 -3.18 1.21 -7.92
N ARG A 49 -3.47 0.47 -9.00
CA ARG A 49 -2.61 -0.61 -9.48
C ARG A 49 -1.38 -0.03 -10.18
N ALA A 50 -0.20 -0.38 -9.66
CA ALA A 50 1.06 0.01 -10.25
C ALA A 50 1.32 -0.76 -11.56
N SER A 51 1.62 -0.04 -12.64
CA SER A 51 2.11 -0.66 -13.88
C SER A 51 3.51 -1.26 -13.71
N LYS A 52 3.99 -2.00 -14.72
CA LYS A 52 5.35 -2.57 -14.69
C LYS A 52 6.42 -1.49 -14.52
N VAL A 53 6.27 -0.37 -15.23
CA VAL A 53 7.21 0.77 -15.15
C VAL A 53 7.18 1.39 -13.75
N ASN A 54 5.99 1.59 -13.19
CA ASN A 54 5.83 2.13 -11.83
C ASN A 54 6.43 1.20 -10.77
N LYS A 55 6.25 -0.13 -10.91
CA LYS A 55 6.87 -1.11 -10.00
C LYS A 55 8.39 -1.05 -10.05
N SER A 56 8.99 -0.96 -11.25
CA SER A 56 10.45 -0.82 -11.39
C SER A 56 10.97 0.46 -10.74
N ALA A 57 10.30 1.60 -10.96
CA ALA A 57 10.68 2.87 -10.35
C ALA A 57 10.56 2.84 -8.81
N LEU A 58 9.53 2.15 -8.27
CA LEU A 58 9.39 1.94 -6.82
C LEU A 58 10.55 1.12 -6.24
N ILE A 59 10.98 0.06 -6.94
CA ILE A 59 12.11 -0.77 -6.54
C ILE A 59 13.41 0.03 -6.55
N GLU A 60 13.68 0.74 -7.64
CA GLU A 60 14.87 1.59 -7.76
C GLU A 60 14.92 2.65 -6.65
N ARG A 61 13.78 3.29 -6.37
CA ARG A 61 13.68 4.26 -5.27
C ARG A 61 13.97 3.63 -3.91
N ALA A 62 13.46 2.43 -3.65
CA ALA A 62 13.71 1.72 -2.38
C ALA A 62 15.18 1.30 -2.22
N GLN A 63 15.88 1.03 -3.32
CA GLN A 63 17.31 0.70 -3.32
C GLN A 63 18.20 1.94 -3.14
N THR A 64 17.82 3.08 -3.72
CA THR A 64 18.60 4.33 -3.65
C THR A 64 18.31 5.17 -2.41
N HIS A 65 17.07 5.13 -1.92
CA HIS A 65 16.59 5.88 -0.75
C HIS A 65 15.79 4.96 0.17
N PRO A 66 16.44 3.97 0.79
CA PRO A 66 15.77 3.04 1.69
C PRO A 66 15.13 3.81 2.84
N LYS A 67 13.92 3.42 3.19
CA LYS A 67 13.18 3.96 4.33
C LYS A 67 12.62 2.83 5.17
N PRO A 68 12.39 3.05 6.48
CA PRO A 68 11.72 2.06 7.32
C PRO A 68 10.36 1.67 6.74
N LEU A 69 10.06 0.37 6.80
CA LEU A 69 8.81 -0.21 6.32
C LEU A 69 8.21 -1.10 7.40
N TYR A 70 6.89 -1.20 7.42
CA TYR A 70 6.20 -2.22 8.18
C TYR A 70 6.26 -3.55 7.43
N TYR A 71 6.47 -4.64 8.16
CA TYR A 71 6.46 -6.02 7.64
C TYR A 71 5.54 -6.87 8.50
N GLN A 72 4.79 -7.77 7.86
CA GLN A 72 4.09 -8.83 8.58
C GLN A 72 5.14 -9.78 9.20
N ALA A 73 4.90 -10.23 10.43
CA ALA A 73 5.93 -10.90 11.24
C ALA A 73 6.44 -12.23 10.62
N ASN A 74 5.57 -13.03 10.02
CA ASN A 74 5.97 -14.29 9.37
C ASN A 74 6.73 -14.02 8.08
N PHE A 75 6.22 -13.10 7.24
CA PHE A 75 6.93 -12.65 6.04
C PHE A 75 8.35 -12.18 6.38
N LEU A 76 8.50 -11.32 7.40
CA LEU A 76 9.82 -10.81 7.80
C LEU A 76 10.75 -11.93 8.26
N LYS A 77 10.27 -12.88 9.07
CA LYS A 77 11.07 -14.02 9.56
C LYS A 77 11.57 -14.89 8.41
N GLU A 78 10.69 -15.19 7.44
CA GLU A 78 11.04 -15.98 6.25
C GLU A 78 12.12 -15.27 5.42
N GLN A 79 11.91 -13.98 5.12
CA GLN A 79 12.86 -13.21 4.32
C GLN A 79 14.20 -12.97 5.04
N LEU A 80 14.19 -12.81 6.37
CA LEU A 80 15.42 -12.71 7.16
C LEU A 80 16.27 -13.99 7.04
N ALA A 81 15.65 -15.17 7.12
CA ALA A 81 16.38 -16.43 7.00
C ALA A 81 17.03 -16.58 5.61
N VAL A 82 16.32 -16.18 4.55
CA VAL A 82 16.85 -16.14 3.18
C VAL A 82 18.02 -15.16 3.09
N TYR A 83 17.84 -13.92 3.54
CA TYR A 83 18.87 -12.88 3.46
C TYR A 83 20.16 -13.26 4.21
N LEU A 84 20.04 -13.82 5.41
CA LEU A 84 21.19 -14.27 6.20
C LEU A 84 21.97 -15.36 5.45
N THR A 85 21.26 -16.31 4.84
CA THR A 85 21.88 -17.40 4.07
C THR A 85 22.59 -16.86 2.82
N GLU A 86 21.92 -16.03 2.03
CA GLU A 86 22.49 -15.45 0.79
C GLU A 86 23.74 -14.60 1.05
N ASN A 87 23.80 -13.92 2.20
CA ASN A 87 24.88 -13.02 2.56
C ASN A 87 25.91 -13.63 3.51
N ASN A 88 25.82 -14.94 3.80
CA ASN A 88 26.70 -15.66 4.73
C ASN A 88 26.78 -14.99 6.13
N LEU A 89 25.66 -14.50 6.63
CA LEU A 89 25.55 -13.87 7.93
C LEU A 89 24.98 -14.86 8.96
N THR A 90 25.47 -14.80 10.19
CA THR A 90 25.02 -15.68 11.28
C THR A 90 23.96 -15.02 12.16
N TYR A 91 24.05 -13.70 12.36
CA TYR A 91 23.18 -12.96 13.26
C TYR A 91 22.54 -11.75 12.58
N VAL A 92 21.27 -11.48 12.90
CA VAL A 92 20.52 -10.32 12.42
C VAL A 92 21.25 -8.99 12.73
N ALA A 93 21.99 -8.91 13.83
CA ALA A 93 22.79 -7.74 14.20
C ALA A 93 23.91 -7.38 13.20
N GLN A 94 24.26 -8.30 12.29
CA GLN A 94 25.25 -8.05 11.23
C GLN A 94 24.64 -7.41 9.98
N ILE A 95 23.31 -7.36 9.89
CA ILE A 95 22.61 -6.84 8.73
C ILE A 95 22.80 -5.31 8.66
N ASN A 96 23.24 -4.81 7.51
CA ASN A 96 23.09 -3.40 7.19
C ASN A 96 21.61 -3.13 6.85
N PRO A 97 20.90 -2.26 7.62
CA PRO A 97 19.47 -2.05 7.43
C PRO A 97 19.10 -1.50 6.05
N ASP A 98 19.91 -0.61 5.49
CA ASP A 98 19.66 0.02 4.19
C ASP A 98 19.81 -1.00 3.06
N ALA A 99 20.85 -1.84 3.12
CA ALA A 99 21.06 -2.92 2.18
C ALA A 99 19.92 -3.95 2.24
N PHE A 100 19.46 -4.28 3.45
CA PHE A 100 18.33 -5.19 3.64
C PHE A 100 17.02 -4.61 3.11
N VAL A 101 16.73 -3.33 3.37
CA VAL A 101 15.52 -2.66 2.85
C VAL A 101 15.50 -2.68 1.32
N GLY A 102 16.64 -2.33 0.69
CA GLY A 102 16.75 -2.38 -0.77
C GLY A 102 16.59 -3.79 -1.35
N TRP A 103 17.12 -4.79 -0.65
CA TRP A 103 16.99 -6.20 -1.05
C TRP A 103 15.57 -6.74 -0.85
N ILE A 104 14.91 -6.46 0.29
CA ILE A 104 13.61 -7.05 0.64
C ILE A 104 12.43 -6.40 -0.08
N PHE A 105 12.58 -5.14 -0.50
CA PHE A 105 11.46 -4.36 -1.04
C PHE A 105 10.77 -5.01 -2.26
N PRO A 106 11.47 -5.57 -3.26
CA PRO A 106 10.83 -6.31 -4.34
C PRO A 106 9.99 -7.50 -3.87
N GLN A 107 10.49 -8.27 -2.89
CA GLN A 107 9.72 -9.40 -2.33
C GLN A 107 8.49 -8.90 -1.56
N LEU A 108 8.63 -7.81 -0.80
CA LEU A 108 7.52 -7.18 -0.08
C LEU A 108 6.45 -6.68 -1.05
N LEU A 109 6.85 -6.05 -2.16
CA LEU A 109 5.92 -5.59 -3.18
C LEU A 109 5.15 -6.76 -3.79
N ALA A 110 5.85 -7.84 -4.15
CA ALA A 110 5.22 -9.05 -4.68
C ALA A 110 4.27 -9.72 -3.66
N HIS A 111 4.64 -9.72 -2.38
CA HIS A 111 3.80 -10.24 -1.30
C HIS A 111 2.50 -9.45 -1.13
N ARG A 112 2.55 -8.13 -1.32
CA ARG A 112 1.40 -7.23 -1.10
C ARG A 112 0.41 -7.16 -2.25
N VAL A 113 0.86 -7.35 -3.50
CA VAL A 113 -0.01 -7.31 -4.69
C VAL A 113 -1.28 -8.15 -4.53
N PRO A 114 -1.20 -9.48 -4.22
CA PRO A 114 -2.41 -10.29 -4.08
C PRO A 114 -3.28 -9.85 -2.90
N LYS A 115 -2.70 -9.26 -1.84
CA LYS A 115 -3.46 -8.75 -0.69
C LYS A 115 -4.23 -7.48 -1.06
N TYR A 116 -3.63 -6.56 -1.81
CA TYR A 116 -4.35 -5.39 -2.34
C TYR A 116 -5.49 -5.82 -3.27
N GLU A 117 -5.23 -6.77 -4.16
CA GLU A 117 -6.23 -7.31 -5.08
C GLU A 117 -7.41 -7.93 -4.32
N ALA A 118 -7.15 -8.71 -3.26
CA ALA A 118 -8.19 -9.31 -2.44
C ALA A 118 -9.05 -8.26 -1.71
N ILE A 119 -8.44 -7.18 -1.18
CA ILE A 119 -9.17 -6.09 -0.55
C ILE A 119 -10.05 -5.37 -1.57
N ALA A 120 -9.49 -5.02 -2.74
CA ALA A 120 -10.25 -4.38 -3.80
C ALA A 120 -11.41 -5.28 -4.26
N GLN A 121 -11.17 -6.56 -4.51
CA GLN A 121 -12.21 -7.50 -4.93
C GLN A 121 -13.37 -7.63 -3.94
N LYS A 122 -13.08 -7.59 -2.62
CA LYS A 122 -14.09 -7.78 -1.58
C LYS A 122 -14.79 -6.50 -1.14
N TYR A 123 -14.09 -5.37 -1.17
CA TYR A 123 -14.49 -4.16 -0.46
C TYR A 123 -14.32 -2.86 -1.26
N GLY A 124 -13.81 -2.91 -2.49
CA GLY A 124 -13.47 -1.69 -3.22
C GLY A 124 -13.37 -1.88 -4.72
N TYR A 125 -12.56 -1.03 -5.34
CA TYR A 125 -12.41 -0.95 -6.79
C TYR A 125 -10.93 -0.72 -7.15
N THR A 126 -10.61 -0.94 -8.42
CA THR A 126 -9.24 -0.79 -8.93
C THR A 126 -9.22 0.24 -10.05
N ILE A 127 -8.23 1.12 -10.02
CA ILE A 127 -7.86 1.99 -11.14
C ILE A 127 -6.38 1.81 -11.45
N ASP A 128 -5.97 2.06 -12.69
CA ASP A 128 -4.57 1.97 -13.07
C ASP A 128 -3.83 3.29 -12.82
N SER A 129 -2.63 3.17 -12.27
CA SER A 129 -1.75 4.32 -12.00
C SER A 129 -1.38 5.12 -13.26
N GLU A 130 -1.31 4.47 -14.42
CA GLU A 130 -1.01 5.12 -15.70
C GLU A 130 -2.16 6.02 -16.15
N ASP A 131 -3.41 5.55 -16.04
CA ASP A 131 -4.60 6.34 -16.36
C ASP A 131 -4.73 7.53 -15.40
N LEU A 132 -4.53 7.29 -14.10
CA LEU A 132 -4.55 8.35 -13.10
C LEU A 132 -3.49 9.42 -13.37
N TYR A 133 -2.31 9.04 -13.88
CA TYR A 133 -1.25 9.98 -14.23
C TYR A 133 -1.57 10.82 -15.48
N GLN A 134 -2.46 10.35 -16.35
CA GLN A 134 -2.93 11.14 -17.51
C GLN A 134 -3.96 12.20 -17.12
N CYS A 135 -4.64 12.06 -15.98
CA CYS A 135 -5.60 13.04 -15.49
C CYS A 135 -4.92 14.38 -15.19
N LYS A 136 -5.44 15.47 -15.75
CA LYS A 136 -4.90 16.84 -15.63
C LYS A 136 -5.69 17.71 -14.65
N ASN A 137 -6.85 17.25 -14.21
CA ASN A 137 -7.73 17.96 -13.29
C ASN A 137 -8.61 16.98 -12.51
N ALA A 138 -9.33 17.49 -11.51
CA ALA A 138 -10.15 16.68 -10.61
C ALA A 138 -11.33 15.98 -11.33
N ASN A 139 -11.92 16.60 -12.36
CA ASN A 139 -13.05 16.00 -13.08
C ASN A 139 -12.63 14.74 -13.82
N GLU A 140 -11.47 14.76 -14.47
CA GLU A 140 -10.91 13.57 -15.14
C GLU A 140 -10.62 12.44 -14.14
N VAL A 141 -10.20 12.76 -12.91
CA VAL A 141 -10.04 11.76 -11.84
C VAL A 141 -11.39 11.19 -11.41
N TYR A 142 -12.43 12.01 -11.28
CA TYR A 142 -13.77 11.54 -10.96
C TYR A 142 -14.36 10.66 -12.06
N GLU A 143 -14.14 11.00 -13.33
CA GLU A 143 -14.54 10.17 -14.47
C GLU A 143 -13.84 8.81 -14.46
N LEU A 144 -12.52 8.79 -14.20
CA LEU A 144 -11.75 7.55 -14.06
C LEU A 144 -12.29 6.67 -12.92
N ILE A 145 -12.58 7.27 -11.77
CA ILE A 145 -13.15 6.54 -10.63
C ILE A 145 -14.55 6.01 -10.97
N ASN A 146 -15.42 6.84 -11.55
CA ASN A 146 -16.77 6.44 -11.92
C ASN A 146 -16.76 5.26 -12.90
N GLY A 147 -15.86 5.27 -13.89
CA GLY A 147 -15.71 4.16 -14.83
C GLY A 147 -15.25 2.85 -14.19
N ALA A 148 -14.72 2.88 -12.96
CA ALA A 148 -14.39 1.68 -12.19
C ALA A 148 -15.53 1.22 -11.26
N LEU A 149 -16.57 2.02 -11.04
CA LEU A 149 -17.72 1.69 -10.18
C LEU A 149 -18.82 0.91 -10.91
N ASP A 150 -18.87 1.02 -12.24
CA ASP A 150 -19.84 0.38 -13.14
C ASP A 150 -19.47 -1.09 -13.46
#